data_AF-A0A812QKE5-F1
#
_entry.id   AF-A0A812QKE5-F1
#
_cell.length_a   1.000
_cell.length_b   1.000
_cell.length_c   1.000
_cell.angle_alpha   90.00
_cell.angle_beta   90.00
_cell.angle_gamma   90.00
#
_symmetry.space_group_name_H-M   'P 1'
#
loop_
_entity.id
_entity.type
_entity.pdbx_description
1 polymer ?
#
loop_
_entity_poly.entity_id
_entity_poly.type
_entity_poly.pdbx_seq_one_letter_code
_entity_poly.pdbx_strand_id
1 'polypeptide(L)' 'MDTQGLLALQEACESMLVGLFEDMNVCAVHCKRVTIMPNDLVLCRRLNGSWTWDSSRRPQTPGH' A
#
# COMPACT_ATOMS: atom_id res chain seq x y z
N MET A 1 7.06 9.49 29.95
CA MET A 1 6.32 9.51 28.67
C MET A 1 7.30 9.03 27.62
N ASP A 2 7.16 7.79 27.20
CA ASP A 2 8.18 7.06 26.44
C ASP A 2 8.11 7.45 24.97
N THR A 3 8.74 8.58 24.62
CA THR A 3 8.76 9.15 23.26
C THR A 3 9.41 8.21 22.24
N GLN A 4 10.25 7.28 22.70
CA GLN A 4 10.91 6.28 21.86
C GLN A 4 9.93 5.37 21.11
N GLY A 5 8.79 5.01 21.73
CA GLY A 5 7.80 4.15 21.09
C GLY A 5 7.09 4.83 19.91
N LEU A 6 6.81 6.14 20.04
CA LEU A 6 6.20 6.92 18.97
C LEU A 6 7.17 7.15 17.81
N LEU A 7 8.44 7.42 18.13
CA LEU A 7 9.50 7.60 17.12
C LEU A 7 9.71 6.31 16.32
N ALA A 8 9.85 5.17 17.00
CA ALA A 8 10.00 3.88 16.34
C ALA A 8 8.79 3.55 15.42
N LEU A 9 7.57 3.89 15.85
CA LEU A 9 6.39 3.70 15.02
C LEU A 9 6.42 4.60 13.76
N GLN A 10 6.81 5.86 13.91
CA GLN A 10 6.88 6.78 12.78
C GLN A 10 7.95 6.35 11.76
N GLU A 11 9.14 5.96 12.21
CA GLU A 11 10.19 5.42 11.34
C GLU A 11 9.73 4.15 10.60
N ALA A 12 9.06 3.23 11.31
CA ALA A 12 8.51 2.03 10.69
C ALA A 12 7.41 2.37 9.65
N CYS A 13 6.52 3.32 9.97
CA CYS A 13 5.49 3.78 9.05
C CYS A 13 6.09 4.46 7.81
N GLU A 14 7.13 5.28 7.96
CA GLU A 14 7.79 5.94 6.83
C GLU A 14 8.48 4.92 5.92
N SER A 15 9.24 3.99 6.50
CA SER A 15 9.89 2.93 5.72
C SER A 15 8.85 2.09 4.94
N MET A 16 7.74 1.76 5.59
CA MET A 16 6.64 1.03 4.98
C MET A 16 5.99 1.81 3.84
N LEU A 17 5.69 3.09 4.04
CA LEU A 17 5.04 3.93 3.03
C LEU A 17 5.98 4.19 1.85
N VAL A 18 7.26 4.47 2.10
CA VAL A 18 8.26 4.68 1.05
C VAL A 18 8.35 3.46 0.14
N GLY A 19 8.55 2.26 0.70
CA GLY A 19 8.60 1.03 -0.11
C GLY A 19 7.30 0.75 -0.86
N LEU A 20 6.14 1.01 -0.22
CA LEU A 20 4.84 0.84 -0.87
C LEU A 20 4.65 1.81 -2.06
N PHE A 21 5.08 3.07 -1.91
CA PHE A 21 5.01 4.07 -2.98
C PHE A 21 6.00 3.79 -4.12
N GLU A 22 7.17 3.22 -3.82
CA GLU A 22 8.12 2.75 -4.83
C GLU A 22 7.51 1.65 -5.70
N ASP A 23 6.90 0.62 -5.07
CA ASP A 23 6.16 -0.43 -5.78
C ASP A 23 5.06 0.19 -6.64
N MET A 24 4.21 1.04 -6.06
CA MET A 24 3.11 1.69 -6.79
C MET A 24 3.58 2.57 -7.95
N ASN A 25 4.74 3.21 -7.83
CA ASN A 25 5.33 3.97 -8.90
C ASN A 25 5.74 3.07 -10.09
N VAL A 26 6.31 1.89 -9.83
CA VAL A 26 6.59 0.89 -10.87
C VAL A 26 5.30 0.43 -11.55
N CYS A 27 4.24 0.18 -10.77
CA CYS A 27 2.89 -0.13 -11.29
C CYS A 27 2.36 1.00 -12.21
N ALA A 28 2.54 2.27 -11.83
CA ALA A 28 2.10 3.42 -12.62
C ALA A 28 2.88 3.58 -13.95
N VAL A 29 4.22 3.47 -13.89
CA VAL A 29 5.10 3.55 -15.07
C VAL A 29 4.83 2.40 -16.04
N HIS A 30 4.57 1.18 -15.53
CA HIS A 30 4.18 0.04 -16.35
C HIS A 30 2.91 0.33 -17.18
N CYS A 31 1.97 1.09 -16.63
CA CYS A 31 0.77 1.55 -17.34
C CYS A 31 0.96 2.86 -18.13
N LYS A 32 2.19 3.33 -18.34
CA LYS A 32 2.52 4.60 -19.03
C LYS A 32 1.92 5.85 -18.36
N ARG A 33 1.78 5.83 -17.03
CA ARG A 33 1.31 6.95 -16.22
C ARG A 33 2.43 7.46 -15.32
N VAL A 34 2.34 8.74 -14.94
CA VAL A 34 3.25 9.38 -13.96
C VAL A 34 2.55 9.71 -12.64
N THR A 35 1.24 9.48 -12.57
CA THR A 35 0.41 9.74 -11.39
C THR A 35 0.01 8.40 -10.77
N ILE A 36 0.32 8.24 -9.47
CA ILE A 36 -0.07 7.08 -8.68
C ILE A 36 -1.58 7.15 -8.41
N MET A 37 -2.26 6.03 -8.60
CA MET A 37 -3.71 5.90 -8.40
C MET A 37 -4.04 4.73 -7.47
N PRO A 38 -5.24 4.69 -6.86
CA PRO A 38 -5.66 3.56 -6.03
C PRO A 38 -5.57 2.19 -6.71
N ASN A 39 -5.71 2.15 -8.04
CA ASN A 39 -5.52 0.91 -8.81
C ASN A 39 -4.07 0.38 -8.77
N ASP A 40 -3.07 1.25 -8.63
CA ASP A 40 -1.68 0.84 -8.50
C ASP A 40 -1.45 0.11 -7.18
N LEU A 41 -2.11 0.56 -6.10
CA LEU A 41 -2.10 -0.15 -4.81
C LEU A 41 -2.73 -1.54 -4.93
N VAL A 42 -3.88 -1.64 -5.60
CA VAL A 42 -4.56 -2.93 -5.82
C VAL A 42 -3.68 -3.87 -6.66
N LEU A 43 -3.04 -3.36 -7.70
CA LEU A 43 -2.15 -4.14 -8.57
C LEU A 43 -0.90 -4.58 -7.81
N CYS A 44 -0.19 -3.64 -7.20
CA CYS A 44 1.02 -3.92 -6.44
C CYS A 44 0.75 -4.88 -5.28
N ARG A 45 -0.42 -4.79 -4.63
CA ARG A 45 -0.86 -5.79 -3.64
C ARG A 45 -1.11 -7.19 -4.21
N ARG A 46 -1.65 -7.28 -5.43
CA ARG A 46 -1.85 -8.58 -6.10
C ARG A 46 -0.52 -9.21 -6.51
N LEU A 47 0.45 -8.39 -6.90
CA LEU A 47 1.80 -8.83 -7.28
C LEU A 47 2.63 -9.21 -6.06
N ASN A 48 2.50 -8.43 -4.98
CA ASN A 48 3.22 -8.63 -3.74
C ASN A 48 2.42 -9.56 -2.81
N GLY A 49 2.58 -10.87 -3.00
CA GLY A 49 1.84 -11.93 -2.28
C GLY A 49 1.99 -11.94 -0.75
N SER A 50 2.85 -11.08 -0.19
CA SER A 50 3.07 -10.88 1.24
C SER A 50 2.00 -10.01 1.93
N TRP A 51 1.37 -9.09 1.19
CA TRP A 51 0.38 -8.15 1.75
C TRP A 51 -1.01 -8.77 1.85
N THR A 52 -1.14 -9.82 2.65
CA THR A 52 -2.44 -10.42 3.00
C THR A 52 -3.20 -9.48 3.95
N TRP A 53 -4.01 -8.57 3.39
CA TRP A 53 -5.13 -8.03 4.14
C TRP A 53 -6.19 -9.10 4.13
N ASP A 54 -6.61 -9.46 5.33
CA ASP A 54 -7.73 -10.35 5.60
C ASP A 54 -8.90 -10.06 4.64
N SER A 55 -9.05 -10.94 3.65
CA SER A 55 -10.07 -10.84 2.60
C SER A 55 -11.48 -10.96 3.15
N SER A 56 -11.66 -11.35 4.41
CA SER A 56 -12.96 -11.36 5.09
C SER A 56 -13.50 -9.96 5.43
N ARG A 57 -12.71 -8.89 5.25
CA ARG A 57 -13.13 -7.49 5.46
C ARG A 57 -13.47 -6.72 4.18
N ARG A 58 -13.68 -7.36 3.03
CA ARG A 58 -14.20 -6.63 1.84
C ARG A 58 -15.55 -6.01 2.19
N PRO A 59 -15.72 -4.67 2.08
CA PRO A 59 -17.06 -4.12 1.97
C PRO A 59 -17.68 -4.79 0.76
N GLN A 60 -18.74 -5.56 0.99
CA GLN A 60 -19.52 -6.12 -0.11
C GLN A 60 -20.07 -4.91 -0.86
N THR A 61 -19.55 -4.65 -2.05
CA THR A 61 -20.22 -3.72 -2.98
C THR A 61 -21.61 -4.30 -3.22
N PRO A 62 -22.71 -3.58 -2.92
CA PRO A 62 -24.01 -4.01 -3.39
C PRO A 62 -23.92 -4.16 -4.91
N GLY A 63 -24.27 -5.34 -5.41
CA GLY A 63 -24.22 -5.66 -6.82
C GLY A 63 -25.13 -4.74 -7.66
N HIS A 64 -24.75 -4.63 -8.93
CA HIS A 64 -25.52 -4.27 -10.12
C HIS A 64 -26.87 -3.56 -9.92
#